data_AF-A0A2P6PPD4-F1
#
_entry.id   AF-A0A2P6PPD4-F1
#
_cell.length_a   1.000
_cell.length_b   1.000
_cell.length_c   1.000
_cell.angle_alpha   90.00
_cell.angle_beta   90.00
_cell.angle_gamma   90.00
#
_symmetry.space_group_name_H-M   'P 1'
#
loop_
_entity.id
_entity.type
_entity.pdbx_description
1 polymer ?
#
loop_
_entity_poly.entity_id
_entity_poly.type
_entity_poly.pdbx_seq_one_letter_code
_entity_poly.pdbx_strand_id
1 'polypeptide(L)'
;MKKINMVLAPIVDASIEELCSTLFPECLKIADLGCSSGPNTLLVVSDIIAIIQNTFRKLNLPPPSLQAFLNDLPRNDFNTVFRSLPGFYNKLDEEHENKSGPCFIAAMPGMS
;
A
#
# COMPACT_ATOMS: atom_id res chain seq x y z
N MET A 1 -11.44 -8.85 -15.11
CA MET A 1 -9.98 -8.79 -15.34
C MET A 1 -9.32 -9.86 -14.49
N LYS A 2 -8.43 -10.69 -15.06
CA LYS A 2 -7.79 -11.79 -14.33
C LYS A 2 -6.88 -11.19 -13.26
N LYS A 3 -7.14 -11.52 -11.98
CA LYS A 3 -6.22 -11.27 -10.86
C LYS A 3 -4.91 -11.97 -11.22
N ILE A 4 -3.88 -11.19 -11.53
CA ILE A 4 -2.53 -11.75 -11.65
C ILE A 4 -2.19 -12.16 -10.23
N ASN A 5 -2.22 -13.46 -9.98
CA ASN A 5 -1.88 -14.05 -8.70
C ASN A 5 -0.43 -13.63 -8.42
N MET A 6 -0.22 -12.62 -7.57
CA MET A 6 1.08 -12.16 -7.17
C MET A 6 1.73 -13.35 -6.45
N VAL A 7 2.65 -14.04 -7.11
CA VAL A 7 3.32 -15.25 -6.61
C VAL A 7 4.05 -14.98 -5.27
N LEU A 8 4.20 -13.71 -4.90
CA LEU A 8 4.77 -13.22 -3.64
C LEU A 8 3.76 -12.98 -2.51
N ALA A 9 2.45 -13.03 -2.76
CA ALA A 9 1.42 -12.70 -1.77
C ALA A 9 1.56 -13.48 -0.44
N PRO A 10 1.77 -14.82 -0.42
CA PRO A 10 1.87 -15.56 0.85
C PRO A 10 3.12 -15.22 1.68
N ILE A 11 4.22 -14.87 1.02
CA ILE A 11 5.48 -14.51 1.69
C ILE A 11 5.36 -13.11 2.29
N VAL A 12 4.76 -12.19 1.55
CA VAL A 12 4.48 -10.82 2.00
C VAL A 12 3.49 -10.85 3.17
N ASP A 13 2.44 -11.67 3.10
CA ASP A 13 1.44 -11.82 4.17
C ASP A 13 2.07 -12.26 5.49
N ALA A 14 2.83 -13.36 5.48
CA ALA A 14 3.43 -13.92 6.69
C ALA A 14 4.44 -12.97 7.34
N SER A 15 5.28 -12.30 6.52
CA SER A 15 6.26 -11.33 7.04
C SER A 15 5.60 -10.07 7.58
N ILE A 16 4.53 -9.57 6.96
CA ILE A 16 3.78 -8.42 7.49
C ILE A 16 3.08 -8.81 8.79
N GLU A 17 2.47 -9.99 8.87
CA GLU A 17 1.83 -10.48 10.10
C GLU A 17 2.84 -10.58 11.25
N GLU A 18 4.02 -11.14 11.01
CA GLU A 18 5.10 -11.23 12.00
C GLU A 18 5.60 -9.84 12.44
N LEU A 19 5.87 -8.94 11.48
CA LEU A 19 6.34 -7.58 11.77
C LEU A 19 5.34 -6.79 12.63
N CYS A 20 4.06 -6.84 12.26
CA CYS A 20 3.01 -6.11 12.98
C CYS A 20 2.80 -6.68 14.38
N SER A 21 2.88 -8.00 14.53
CA SER A 21 2.69 -8.69 15.82
C SER A 21 3.88 -8.51 16.78
N THR A 22 5.05 -8.14 16.28
CA THR A 22 6.27 -7.96 17.09
C THR A 22 6.54 -6.50 17.43
N LEU A 23 6.35 -5.58 16.48
CA LEU A 23 6.78 -4.19 16.62
C LEU A 23 5.65 -3.21 16.95
N PHE A 24 4.39 -3.56 16.71
CA PHE A 24 3.22 -2.69 16.94
C PHE A 24 3.42 -1.25 16.45
N PRO A 25 3.87 -1.03 15.20
CA PRO A 25 4.28 0.30 14.76
C PRO A 25 3.09 1.25 14.66
N GLU A 26 3.25 2.49 15.12
CA GLU A 26 2.27 3.56 14.91
C GLU A 26 2.24 4.04 13.44
N CYS A 27 3.33 3.84 12.70
CA CYS A 27 3.45 4.16 11.28
C CYS A 27 4.19 3.07 10.50
N LEU A 28 3.57 2.61 9.42
CA LEU A 28 4.14 1.66 8.47
C LEU A 28 4.46 2.35 7.15
N LYS A 29 5.65 2.09 6.63
CA LYS A 29 6.16 2.65 5.38
C LYS A 29 6.31 1.55 4.33
N ILE A 30 5.74 1.78 3.16
CA ILE A 30 5.74 0.87 2.02
C ILE A 30 6.55 1.54 0.91
N ALA A 31 7.43 0.81 0.24
CA ALA A 31 8.13 1.32 -0.93
C ALA A 31 7.90 0.38 -2.12
N ASP A 32 7.41 0.93 -3.22
CA ASP A 32 7.31 0.25 -4.52
C ASP A 32 8.45 0.76 -5.41
N LEU A 33 9.43 -0.11 -5.69
CA LEU A 33 10.64 0.21 -6.44
C LEU A 33 10.50 -0.25 -7.89
N GLY A 34 10.41 0.70 -8.81
CA GLY A 34 10.05 0.44 -10.21
C GLY A 34 8.53 0.44 -10.42
N CYS A 35 7.83 1.40 -9.83
CA CYS A 35 6.37 1.44 -9.78
C CYS A 35 5.67 1.61 -11.14
N SER A 36 6.39 2.09 -12.16
CA SER A 36 5.86 2.53 -13.44
C SER A 36 4.73 3.58 -13.26
N SER A 37 3.91 3.77 -14.30
CA SER A 37 2.78 4.73 -14.30
C SER A 37 1.41 4.06 -14.39
N GLY A 38 1.36 2.72 -14.46
CA GLY A 38 0.12 1.96 -14.63
C GLY A 38 -0.67 1.79 -13.34
N PRO A 39 -1.92 1.30 -13.42
CA PRO A 39 -2.77 1.09 -12.23
C PRO A 39 -2.23 0.02 -11.27
N ASN A 40 -1.28 -0.80 -11.72
CA ASN A 40 -0.73 -1.92 -10.96
C ASN A 40 -0.07 -1.48 -9.65
N THR A 41 0.63 -0.34 -9.62
CA THR A 41 1.30 0.14 -8.40
C THR A 41 0.29 0.42 -7.28
N LEU A 42 -0.82 1.11 -7.60
CA LEU A 42 -1.86 1.39 -6.63
C LEU A 42 -2.62 0.13 -6.19
N LEU A 43 -2.77 -0.86 -7.08
CA LEU A 43 -3.35 -2.16 -6.71
C LEU A 43 -2.48 -2.90 -5.69
N VAL A 44 -1.17 -2.95 -5.92
CA VAL A 44 -0.21 -3.59 -4.99
C VAL A 44 -0.23 -2.87 -3.64
N VAL A 45 -0.21 -1.53 -3.63
CA VAL A 45 -0.33 -0.75 -2.40
C VAL A 45 -1.64 -1.05 -1.67
N SER A 46 -2.77 -1.12 -2.38
CA SER A 46 -4.08 -1.47 -1.82
C SER A 46 -4.07 -2.84 -1.13
N ASP A 47 -3.51 -3.86 -1.79
CA ASP A 47 -3.44 -5.22 -1.28
C ASP A 47 -2.62 -5.26 0.03
N ILE A 48 -1.45 -4.60 0.06
CA ILE A 48 -0.59 -4.49 1.25
C ILE A 48 -1.33 -3.78 2.40
N ILE A 49 -2.04 -2.68 2.11
CA ILE A 49 -2.83 -1.96 3.10
C ILE A 49 -3.90 -2.87 3.70
N ALA A 50 -4.62 -3.62 2.87
CA ALA A 50 -5.66 -4.53 3.32
C ALA A 50 -5.09 -5.65 4.23
N ILE A 51 -3.90 -6.17 3.93
CA ILE A 51 -3.20 -7.14 4.78
C ILE A 51 -2.87 -6.52 6.15
N ILE A 52 -2.22 -5.34 6.17
CA ILE A 52 -1.84 -4.65 7.41
C ILE A 52 -3.08 -4.38 8.28
N GLN A 53 -4.15 -3.83 7.69
CA GLN A 53 -5.36 -3.53 8.44
C GLN A 53 -6.04 -4.79 8.98
N ASN A 54 -6.09 -5.86 8.19
CA ASN A 54 -6.61 -7.14 8.66
C ASN A 54 -5.80 -7.68 9.83
N THR A 55 -4.47 -7.58 9.79
CA THR A 55 -3.58 -8.01 10.87
C THR A 55 -3.83 -7.21 12.15
N PHE A 56 -3.85 -5.88 12.09
CA PHE A 56 -4.13 -5.05 13.26
C PHE A 56 -5.52 -5.29 13.84
N ARG A 57 -6.52 -5.53 12.97
CA ARG A 57 -7.86 -5.95 13.40
C ARG A 57 -7.85 -7.28 14.13
N LYS A 58 -7.14 -8.30 13.62
CA LYS A 58 -6.99 -9.62 14.29
C LYS A 58 -6.33 -9.47 15.67
N LEU A 59 -5.39 -8.54 15.80
CA LEU A 59 -4.69 -8.25 17.05
C LEU A 59 -5.47 -7.33 18.01
N ASN A 60 -6.67 -6.87 17.64
CA ASN A 60 -7.47 -5.88 18.38
C ASN A 60 -6.72 -4.56 18.64
N LEU A 61 -5.90 -4.13 17.70
CA LEU A 61 -5.13 -2.90 17.75
C LEU A 61 -5.78 -1.81 16.89
N PRO A 62 -5.57 -0.52 17.21
CA PRO A 62 -5.92 0.55 16.30
C PRO A 62 -5.08 0.45 15.01
N PRO A 63 -5.66 0.75 13.84
CA PRO A 63 -4.93 0.71 12.57
C PRO A 63 -3.76 1.71 12.56
N PRO A 64 -2.59 1.34 12.02
CA PRO A 64 -1.44 2.24 11.97
C PRO A 64 -1.65 3.31 10.89
N SER A 65 -0.89 4.40 11.00
CA SER A 65 -0.71 5.32 9.88
C SER A 65 0.15 4.67 8.78
N LEU A 66 -0.13 5.00 7.53
CA LEU A 66 0.48 4.36 6.37
C LEU A 66 1.11 5.41 5.44
N GLN A 67 2.31 5.13 4.97
CA GLN A 67 2.99 5.95 3.95
C GLN A 67 3.51 5.05 2.84
N ALA A 68 3.04 5.24 1.61
CA ALA A 68 3.53 4.53 0.44
C ALA A 68 4.39 5.44 -0.43
N PHE A 69 5.58 4.96 -0.78
CA PHE A 69 6.57 5.64 -1.59
C PHE A 69 6.67 4.93 -2.94
N LEU A 70 6.29 5.64 -4.00
CA LEU A 70 6.31 5.13 -5.36
C LEU A 70 7.58 5.63 -6.04
N ASN A 71 8.56 4.75 -6.21
CA ASN A 71 9.86 5.10 -6.79
C ASN A 71 9.98 4.56 -8.21
N ASP A 72 10.45 5.41 -9.10
CA ASP A 72 10.84 5.05 -10.46
C ASP A 72 11.82 6.11 -10.98
N LEU A 73 12.35 5.88 -12.17
CA LEU A 73 13.21 6.79 -12.91
C LEU A 73 12.52 8.15 -13.10
N PRO A 74 13.28 9.26 -13.18
CA PRO A 74 12.71 10.60 -13.38
C PRO A 74 11.87 10.76 -14.65
N ARG A 75 12.01 9.86 -15.62
CA ARG A 75 11.22 9.83 -16.87
C ARG A 75 9.81 9.25 -16.67
N ASN A 76 9.53 8.58 -15.55
CA ASN A 76 8.22 7.99 -15.27
C ASN A 76 7.13 9.06 -15.18
N ASP A 77 5.92 8.73 -15.65
CA ASP A 77 4.77 9.63 -15.60
C ASP A 77 3.98 9.47 -14.30
N PHE A 78 4.55 10.00 -13.21
CA PHE A 78 3.88 10.04 -11.91
C PHE A 78 2.55 10.80 -11.94
N ASN A 79 2.32 11.69 -12.90
CA ASN A 79 1.05 12.43 -12.99
C ASN A 79 -0.11 11.48 -13.31
N THR A 80 0.12 10.42 -14.09
CA THR A 80 -0.93 9.42 -14.35
C THR A 80 -1.33 8.69 -13.07
N VAL A 81 -0.37 8.40 -12.19
CA VAL A 81 -0.64 7.83 -10.87
C VAL A 81 -1.41 8.83 -10.00
N PHE A 82 -0.97 10.09 -9.95
CA PHE A 82 -1.63 11.13 -9.15
C PHE A 82 -3.08 11.41 -9.57
N ARG A 83 -3.39 11.38 -10.87
CA ARG A 83 -4.77 11.49 -11.37
C ARG A 83 -5.66 10.34 -10.90
N SER A 84 -5.07 9.19 -10.58
CA SER A 84 -5.79 7.99 -10.11
C SER A 84 -6.00 7.97 -8.59
N LEU A 85 -5.27 8.80 -7.83
CA LEU A 85 -5.34 8.83 -6.36
C LEU A 85 -6.73 9.11 -5.79
N PRO A 86 -7.55 10.06 -6.32
CA PRO A 86 -8.88 10.30 -5.77
C PRO A 86 -9.76 9.04 -5.82
N GLY A 87 -9.73 8.31 -6.94
CA GLY A 87 -10.48 7.06 -7.09
C GLY A 87 -9.92 5.92 -6.23
N PHE A 88 -8.62 5.93 -5.96
CA PHE A 88 -7.98 5.00 -5.05
C PHE A 88 -8.43 5.24 -3.59
N TYR A 89 -8.38 6.48 -3.10
CA TYR A 89 -8.81 6.81 -1.74
C TYR A 89 -10.29 6.53 -1.51
N ASN A 90 -11.16 6.87 -2.48
CA ASN A 90 -12.59 6.53 -2.38
C ASN A 90 -12.82 5.02 -2.20
N LYS A 91 -12.09 4.18 -2.94
CA LYS A 91 -12.18 2.72 -2.79
C LYS A 91 -11.66 2.23 -1.44
N LEU A 92 -10.55 2.79 -0.96
CA LEU A 92 -10.04 2.45 0.37
C LEU A 92 -11.06 2.77 1.47
N ASP A 93 -11.75 3.91 1.36
CA ASP A 93 -12.75 4.30 2.35
C ASP A 93 -14.00 3.41 2.29
N GLU A 94 -14.44 3.04 1.07
CA GLU A 94 -15.55 2.10 0.84
C GLU A 94 -15.26 0.70 1.40
N GLU A 95 -14.04 0.18 1.18
CA GLU A 95 -13.65 -1.18 1.57
C GLU A 95 -13.41 -1.33 3.09
N HIS A 96 -13.16 -0.23 3.80
CA HIS A 96 -12.71 -0.26 5.18
C HIS A 96 -13.63 0.44 6.20
N GLU A 97 -14.89 0.75 5.84
CA GLU A 97 -15.92 1.31 6.74
C GLU A 97 -15.43 2.50 7.60
N ASN A 98 -14.57 3.38 7.06
CA ASN A 98 -13.93 4.49 7.81
C ASN A 98 -13.06 4.06 9.01
N LYS A 99 -12.56 2.81 9.04
CA LYS A 99 -11.64 2.29 10.06
C LYS A 99 -10.20 2.17 9.53
N SER A 100 -9.88 2.80 8.40
CA SER A 100 -8.51 2.89 7.91
C SER A 100 -7.77 4.00 8.67
N GLY A 101 -6.55 3.70 9.13
CA GLY A 101 -5.63 4.73 9.57
C GLY A 101 -5.24 5.64 8.40
N PRO A 102 -4.70 6.85 8.65
CA PRO A 102 -4.37 7.79 7.60
C PRO A 102 -3.34 7.20 6.62
N CYS A 103 -3.59 7.32 5.31
CA CYS A 103 -2.72 6.79 4.25
C CYS A 103 -2.22 7.90 3.32
N PHE A 104 -0.90 8.04 3.21
CA PHE A 104 -0.26 9.03 2.36
C PHE A 104 0.54 8.36 1.24
N ILE A 105 0.39 8.84 0.00
CA ILE A 105 1.16 8.38 -1.15
C ILE A 105 2.09 9.49 -1.61
N ALA A 106 3.36 9.17 -1.82
CA ALA A 106 4.37 10.08 -2.33
C ALA A 106 5.11 9.47 -3.53
N ALA A 107 5.31 10.27 -4.58
CA ALA A 107 6.19 9.89 -5.68
C ALA A 107 7.65 10.28 -5.37
N MET A 108 8.57 9.39 -5.69
CA MET A 108 10.00 9.54 -5.45
C MET A 108 10.76 9.38 -6.78
N PRO A 109 10.84 10.42 -7.62
CA PRO A 109 11.63 10.38 -8.84
C PRO A 109 13.11 10.29 -8.48
N GLY A 110 13.77 9.19 -8.85
CA GLY A 110 15.16 8.94 -8.47
C GLY A 110 15.88 8.00 -9.43
N MET A 111 17.20 8.08 -9.48
CA MET A 111 18.03 7.06 -10.11
C MET A 111 18.46 6.11 -9.00
N SER A 112 17.96 4.87 -9.03
CA SER A 112 18.44 3.77 -8.18
C SER A 112 19.88 3.41 -8.51
#